data_AF-A0A5E4R257-F1
#
_entry.id   AF-A0A5E4R257-F1
#
_cell.length_a   1.000
_cell.length_b   1.000
_cell.length_c   1.000
_cell.angle_alpha   90.00
_cell.angle_beta   90.00
_cell.angle_gamma   90.00
#
_symmetry.space_group_name_H-M   'P 1'
#
loop_
_entity.id
_entity.type
_entity.pdbx_description
1 polymer ?
#
loop_
_entity_poly.entity_id
_entity_poly.type
_entity_poly.pdbx_seq_one_letter_code
_entity_poly.pdbx_strand_id
1 'polypeptide(L)'
;MDNKDVQSSLTGSGKTAEFNFLKSNLLNSNSASDTDISTVTIRNKHMLRYVVLIILVISTYKSLGSDLEQIHPVLKYRSEGYINSYPEECFDILKSFAEFASNFTLCSILNARPIRLCEHCVEHYVRFHDKYNELIKTVVNGTSCGSLFMSHDRLNVVKNYHDGISGLWMNATRYIWSKNLNCCNLRRTPEVIFLCCTGIISFLPIMYYLAVRFCGPIRDLPNVLKESRFKQSILRSINRRSD
;
A
#
# COMPACT_ATOMS: atom_id res chain seq x y z
N MET A 1 -36.35 -60.74 18.70
CA MET A 1 -35.01 -60.40 19.21
C MET A 1 -34.92 -58.88 19.27
N ASP A 2 -34.89 -58.39 20.50
CA ASP A 2 -34.90 -57.00 21.02
C ASP A 2 -33.83 -56.10 20.38
N ASN A 3 -34.08 -54.83 20.01
CA ASN A 3 -34.32 -53.60 20.81
C ASN A 3 -33.13 -53.15 21.69
N LYS A 4 -32.48 -52.02 21.34
CA LYS A 4 -32.41 -50.77 22.14
C LYS A 4 -31.24 -49.84 21.76
N ASP A 5 -31.54 -48.56 21.88
CA ASP A 5 -30.71 -47.36 21.81
C ASP A 5 -29.59 -47.26 22.87
N VAL A 6 -28.70 -46.25 22.71
CA VAL A 6 -28.13 -45.33 23.75
C VAL A 6 -26.62 -45.03 23.57
N GLN A 7 -26.36 -43.79 23.13
CA GLN A 7 -25.49 -42.72 23.67
C GLN A 7 -24.14 -42.97 24.40
N SER A 8 -23.21 -42.05 24.11
CA SER A 8 -22.04 -41.58 24.90
C SER A 8 -20.80 -42.51 24.87
N SER A 9 -19.54 -42.09 25.00
CA SER A 9 -18.84 -40.81 25.11
C SER A 9 -17.33 -41.15 25.12
N LEU A 10 -16.48 -40.20 24.72
CA LEU A 10 -15.06 -40.03 25.14
C LEU A 10 -14.02 -41.10 24.72
N THR A 11 -12.94 -40.69 24.03
CA THR A 11 -11.61 -40.44 24.64
C THR A 11 -10.47 -40.32 23.61
N GLY A 12 -9.59 -39.34 23.85
CA GLY A 12 -8.16 -39.29 23.46
C GLY A 12 -7.82 -39.09 21.96
N SER A 13 -6.74 -38.41 21.56
CA SER A 13 -5.61 -37.85 22.26
C SER A 13 -4.77 -37.03 21.27
N GLY A 14 -4.17 -35.94 21.73
CA GLY A 14 -2.84 -35.52 21.28
C GLY A 14 -2.74 -34.58 20.07
N LYS A 15 -2.55 -33.29 20.35
CA LYS A 15 -1.36 -32.51 19.90
C LYS A 15 -1.42 -31.08 20.48
N THR A 16 -1.29 -31.01 21.80
CA THR A 16 -0.75 -29.86 22.52
C THR A 16 0.76 -29.80 22.26
N ALA A 17 1.19 -29.09 21.21
CA ALA A 17 2.63 -28.94 20.95
C ALA A 17 3.07 -27.59 20.36
N GLU A 18 2.16 -26.68 19.96
CA GLU A 18 2.57 -25.41 19.33
C GLU A 18 2.29 -24.14 20.15
N PHE A 19 1.72 -24.25 21.35
CA PHE A 19 1.48 -23.07 22.23
C PHE A 19 2.63 -22.76 23.20
N ASN A 20 3.74 -23.49 23.14
CA ASN A 20 4.86 -23.32 24.07
C ASN A 20 5.97 -22.37 23.57
N PHE A 21 5.86 -21.83 22.35
CA PHE A 21 6.90 -20.95 21.80
C PHE A 21 6.71 -19.46 22.14
N LEU A 22 5.53 -19.04 22.59
CA LEU A 22 5.28 -17.66 23.04
C LEU A 22 5.47 -17.46 24.56
N LYS A 23 5.66 -18.54 25.33
CA LYS A 23 5.85 -18.46 26.80
C LYS A 23 7.31 -18.21 27.21
N SER A 24 8.28 -18.43 26.33
CA SER A 24 9.70 -18.31 26.66
C SER A 24 10.24 -16.87 26.61
N ASN A 25 9.56 -15.92 25.95
CA ASN A 25 10.03 -14.53 25.82
C ASN A 25 9.34 -13.51 26.77
N LEU A 26 8.40 -13.95 27.62
CA LEU A 26 7.81 -13.11 28.68
C LEU A 26 8.32 -13.44 30.10
N LEU A 27 9.17 -14.45 30.23
CA LEU A 27 9.76 -14.86 31.52
C LEU A 27 11.17 -14.29 31.77
N ASN A 28 11.65 -13.34 30.95
CA ASN A 28 13.01 -12.80 31.05
C ASN A 28 13.12 -11.30 31.37
N SER A 29 12.05 -10.72 31.92
CA SER A 29 12.12 -9.39 32.55
C SER A 29 11.17 -9.38 33.75
N ASN A 30 11.68 -9.81 34.91
CA ASN A 30 11.33 -9.35 36.27
C ASN A 30 11.91 -10.34 37.29
N SER A 31 13.24 -10.41 37.36
CA SER A 31 13.96 -10.91 38.52
C SER A 31 14.13 -9.77 39.53
N ALA A 32 13.20 -9.66 40.46
CA ALA A 32 13.30 -8.97 41.76
C ALA A 32 11.90 -9.05 42.37
N SER A 33 11.64 -9.59 43.55
CA SER A 33 12.49 -9.82 44.70
C SER A 33 11.68 -10.69 45.67
N ASP A 34 12.14 -11.90 45.96
CA ASP A 34 11.82 -12.56 47.22
C ASP A 34 12.51 -11.76 48.32
N THR A 35 11.72 -11.06 49.13
CA THR A 35 12.14 -10.64 50.47
C THR A 35 10.95 -10.83 51.39
N ASP A 36 11.02 -11.91 52.18
CA ASP A 36 10.48 -11.93 53.53
C ASP A 36 10.71 -10.57 54.20
N ILE A 37 9.64 -9.91 54.65
CA ILE A 37 9.72 -8.87 55.67
C ILE A 37 8.53 -9.05 56.63
N SER A 38 8.80 -9.90 57.60
CA SER A 38 8.59 -9.65 59.02
C SER A 38 8.11 -8.23 59.37
N THR A 39 6.95 -8.14 60.04
CA THR A 39 6.65 -7.15 61.08
C THR A 39 7.19 -5.72 60.85
N VAL A 40 6.47 -4.89 60.09
CA VAL A 40 6.67 -3.44 60.17
C VAL A 40 5.88 -2.91 61.36
N THR A 41 6.57 -2.73 62.48
CA THR A 41 6.04 -2.05 63.67
C THR A 41 5.81 -0.57 63.32
N ILE A 42 4.57 -0.21 62.94
CA ILE A 42 4.20 1.16 62.57
C ILE A 42 4.14 2.01 63.85
N ARG A 43 5.22 2.75 64.14
CA ARG A 43 5.35 3.60 65.33
C ARG A 43 4.70 4.99 65.19
N ASN A 44 3.87 5.23 64.17
CA ASN A 44 3.27 6.54 63.95
C ASN A 44 1.78 6.44 63.56
N LYS A 45 0.91 6.96 64.42
CA LYS A 45 -0.57 6.85 64.33
C LYS A 45 -1.13 7.44 63.04
N HIS A 46 -0.43 8.40 62.42
CA HIS A 46 -0.79 8.97 61.11
C HIS A 46 -0.50 8.03 59.93
N MET A 47 0.61 7.27 59.98
CA MET A 47 0.97 6.33 58.92
C MET A 47 0.05 5.10 58.90
N LEU A 48 -0.45 4.68 60.07
CA LEU A 48 -1.44 3.59 60.16
C LEU A 48 -2.78 3.97 59.52
N ARG A 49 -3.23 5.21 59.73
CA ARG A 49 -4.46 5.72 59.09
C ARG A 49 -4.34 5.77 57.57
N TYR A 50 -3.19 6.19 57.07
CA TYR A 50 -2.96 6.30 55.62
C TYR A 50 -2.91 4.92 54.95
N VAL A 51 -2.24 3.95 55.57
CA VAL A 51 -2.18 2.57 55.06
C VAL A 51 -3.55 1.89 55.09
N VAL A 52 -4.34 2.10 56.15
CA VAL A 52 -5.72 1.56 56.22
C VAL A 52 -6.62 2.19 55.16
N LEU A 53 -6.51 3.50 54.91
CA LEU A 53 -7.26 4.16 53.83
C LEU A 53 -6.87 3.63 52.45
N ILE A 54 -5.58 3.40 52.20
CA ILE A 54 -5.11 2.82 50.93
C ILE A 54 -5.62 1.38 50.77
N ILE A 55 -5.60 0.56 51.82
CA ILE A 55 -6.14 -0.82 51.76
C ILE A 55 -7.66 -0.82 51.53
N LEU A 56 -8.40 0.09 52.16
CA LEU A 56 -9.85 0.25 51.94
C LEU A 56 -10.14 0.68 50.49
N VAL A 57 -9.37 1.63 49.96
CA VAL A 57 -9.49 2.11 48.59
C VAL A 57 -9.14 1.02 47.56
N ILE A 58 -8.08 0.23 47.79
CA ILE A 58 -7.74 -0.93 46.94
C ILE A 58 -8.84 -1.99 47.01
N SER A 59 -9.45 -2.20 48.18
CA SER A 59 -10.57 -3.14 48.35
C SER A 59 -11.83 -2.68 47.60
N THR A 60 -12.11 -1.38 47.57
CA THR A 60 -13.21 -0.81 46.77
C THR A 60 -12.95 -0.88 45.27
N TYR A 61 -11.70 -0.70 44.81
CA TYR A 61 -11.35 -0.88 43.40
C TYR A 61 -11.43 -2.35 42.96
N LYS A 62 -11.11 -3.29 43.86
CA LYS A 62 -11.24 -4.73 43.59
C LYS A 62 -12.70 -5.17 43.47
N SER A 63 -13.62 -4.51 44.18
CA SER A 63 -15.07 -4.72 44.04
C SER A 63 -15.67 -4.11 42.76
N LEU A 64 -14.99 -3.15 42.13
CA LEU A 64 -15.45 -2.49 40.89
C LEU A 64 -14.86 -3.13 39.62
N GLY A 65 -13.73 -3.85 39.76
CA GLY A 65 -13.07 -4.55 38.65
C GLY A 65 -13.61 -5.95 38.35
N SER A 66 -14.48 -6.52 39.18
CA SER A 66 -15.05 -7.86 38.97
C SER A 66 -16.30 -7.90 38.10
N ASP A 67 -16.92 -6.75 37.78
CA ASP A 67 -18.17 -6.68 37.02
C ASP A 67 -17.99 -6.24 35.55
N LEU A 68 -16.74 -6.05 35.08
CA LEU A 68 -16.46 -5.66 33.69
C LEU A 68 -15.58 -6.67 32.94
N GLU A 69 -15.72 -7.97 33.24
CA GLU A 69 -15.15 -8.99 32.36
C GLU A 69 -16.01 -10.24 32.30
N GLN A 70 -17.28 -10.05 31.94
CA GLN A 70 -18.03 -11.07 31.21
C GLN A 70 -19.27 -10.42 30.61
N ILE A 71 -19.14 -10.01 29.35
CA ILE A 71 -20.05 -10.21 28.21
C ILE A 71 -19.36 -9.45 27.08
N HIS A 72 -18.38 -10.09 26.44
CA HIS A 72 -18.25 -9.84 25.01
C HIS A 72 -19.48 -10.55 24.45
N PRO A 73 -20.53 -9.86 23.96
CA PRO A 73 -21.58 -10.58 23.27
C PRO A 73 -20.89 -11.17 22.05
N VAL A 74 -20.62 -12.47 22.08
CA VAL A 74 -20.58 -13.23 20.84
C VAL A 74 -21.98 -13.05 20.31
N LEU A 75 -22.13 -12.12 19.37
CA LEU A 75 -23.35 -11.97 18.60
C LEU A 75 -23.56 -13.33 17.96
N LYS A 76 -24.41 -14.15 18.60
CA LYS A 76 -24.99 -15.32 17.98
C LYS A 76 -25.91 -14.76 16.92
N TYR A 77 -25.37 -14.50 15.74
CA TYR A 77 -26.14 -14.11 14.58
C TYR A 77 -27.12 -15.26 14.32
N ARG A 78 -28.36 -15.07 14.79
CA ARG A 78 -29.46 -15.90 14.35
C ARG A 78 -29.81 -15.38 12.97
N SER A 79 -29.36 -16.10 11.95
CA SER A 79 -29.89 -15.94 10.60
C SER A 79 -31.35 -16.39 10.62
N GLU A 80 -32.24 -15.56 11.18
CA GLU A 80 -33.60 -15.49 10.66
C GLU A 80 -33.43 -14.95 9.26
N GLY A 81 -33.36 -15.90 8.32
CA GLY A 81 -33.05 -15.64 6.93
C GLY A 81 -33.99 -14.56 6.42
N TYR A 82 -33.42 -13.44 5.98
CA TYR A 82 -34.08 -12.67 4.95
C TYR A 82 -34.37 -13.68 3.83
N ILE A 83 -35.66 -13.96 3.61
CA ILE A 83 -36.11 -14.64 2.39
C ILE A 83 -35.83 -13.65 1.27
N ASN A 84 -34.56 -13.58 0.88
CA ASN A 84 -34.16 -12.84 -0.28
C ASN A 84 -34.60 -13.69 -1.45
N SER A 85 -35.59 -13.17 -2.18
CA SER A 85 -36.03 -13.69 -3.47
C SER A 85 -34.96 -13.38 -4.52
N TYR A 86 -33.75 -13.92 -4.32
CA TYR A 86 -32.71 -13.94 -5.35
C TYR A 86 -32.61 -15.34 -5.96
N PRO A 87 -32.18 -15.44 -7.23
CA PRO A 87 -31.92 -16.74 -7.83
C PRO A 87 -30.83 -17.46 -7.04
N GLU A 88 -31.09 -18.73 -6.66
CA GLU A 88 -30.12 -19.57 -5.93
C GLU A 88 -28.78 -19.65 -6.68
N GLU A 89 -28.83 -19.74 -8.01
CA GLU A 89 -27.67 -19.76 -8.90
C GLU A 89 -26.78 -18.50 -8.75
N CYS A 90 -27.36 -17.31 -8.60
CA CYS A 90 -26.58 -16.09 -8.38
C CYS A 90 -25.86 -16.12 -7.02
N PHE A 91 -26.51 -16.70 -6.00
CA PHE A 91 -25.95 -16.81 -4.66
C PHE A 91 -24.81 -17.83 -4.60
N ASP A 92 -24.91 -18.94 -5.34
CA ASP A 92 -23.84 -19.93 -5.43
C ASP A 92 -22.56 -19.37 -6.05
N ILE A 93 -22.70 -18.54 -7.09
CA ILE A 93 -21.57 -17.83 -7.70
C ILE A 93 -20.95 -16.87 -6.68
N LEU A 94 -21.78 -16.09 -5.97
CA LEU A 94 -21.31 -15.15 -4.94
C LEU A 94 -20.58 -15.87 -3.79
N LYS A 95 -21.09 -17.02 -3.36
CA LYS A 95 -20.47 -17.86 -2.33
C LYS A 95 -19.11 -18.36 -2.79
N SER A 96 -19.03 -18.85 -4.03
CA SER A 96 -17.76 -19.30 -4.62
C SER A 96 -16.75 -18.15 -4.73
N PHE A 97 -17.19 -16.97 -5.15
CA PHE A 97 -16.37 -15.75 -5.15
C PHE A 97 -15.80 -15.44 -3.75
N ALA A 98 -16.63 -15.49 -2.71
CA ALA A 98 -16.20 -15.24 -1.33
C ALA A 98 -15.19 -16.28 -0.83
N GLU A 99 -15.38 -17.55 -1.18
CA GLU A 99 -14.46 -18.64 -0.82
C GLU A 99 -13.08 -18.45 -1.46
N PHE A 100 -13.02 -18.19 -2.77
CA PHE A 100 -11.75 -17.91 -3.44
C PHE A 100 -11.09 -16.62 -2.95
N ALA A 101 -11.87 -15.58 -2.64
CA ALA A 101 -11.35 -14.35 -2.04
C ALA A 101 -10.69 -14.59 -0.68
N SER A 102 -11.34 -15.40 0.17
CA SER A 102 -10.83 -15.78 1.49
C SER A 102 -9.54 -16.59 1.37
N ASN A 103 -9.53 -17.62 0.53
CA ASN A 103 -8.36 -18.47 0.29
C ASN A 103 -7.19 -17.68 -0.32
N PHE A 104 -7.47 -16.77 -1.26
CA PHE A 104 -6.46 -15.86 -1.78
C PHE A 104 -5.89 -14.96 -0.69
N THR A 105 -6.75 -14.36 0.15
CA THR A 105 -6.32 -13.50 1.25
C THR A 105 -5.43 -14.27 2.23
N LEU A 106 -5.80 -15.49 2.60
CA LEU A 106 -4.98 -16.37 3.43
C LEU A 106 -3.61 -16.62 2.77
N CYS A 107 -3.59 -17.08 1.53
CA CYS A 107 -2.35 -17.35 0.80
C CYS A 107 -1.46 -16.10 0.68
N SER A 108 -2.08 -14.94 0.44
CA SER A 108 -1.39 -13.67 0.26
C SER A 108 -0.65 -13.23 1.53
N ILE A 109 -1.26 -13.43 2.70
CA ILE A 109 -0.69 -13.07 4.00
C ILE A 109 0.47 -14.02 4.34
N LEU A 110 0.29 -15.32 4.12
CA LEU A 110 1.34 -16.32 4.38
C LEU A 110 2.58 -16.11 3.51
N ASN A 111 2.42 -15.57 2.29
CA ASN A 111 3.49 -15.33 1.33
C ASN A 111 3.92 -13.86 1.24
N ALA A 112 3.62 -13.05 2.26
CA ALA A 112 3.94 -11.62 2.27
C ALA A 112 5.45 -11.33 2.47
N ARG A 113 6.19 -12.23 3.13
CA ARG A 113 7.62 -12.06 3.46
C ARG A 113 8.39 -13.39 3.35
N PRO A 114 9.38 -13.51 2.44
CA PRO A 114 9.61 -12.63 1.28
C PRO A 114 8.41 -12.65 0.34
N ILE A 115 8.23 -11.61 -0.49
CA ILE A 115 7.03 -11.48 -1.33
C ILE A 115 7.00 -12.57 -2.42
N ARG A 116 6.17 -13.61 -2.21
CA ARG A 116 6.03 -14.82 -3.06
C ARG A 116 4.59 -15.03 -3.55
N LEU A 117 3.75 -14.02 -3.40
CA LEU A 117 2.32 -14.03 -3.72
C LEU A 117 2.02 -14.49 -5.16
N CYS A 118 2.79 -14.01 -6.14
CA CYS A 118 2.55 -14.34 -7.56
C CYS A 118 2.95 -15.78 -7.93
N GLU A 119 3.83 -16.41 -7.16
CA GLU A 119 4.30 -17.78 -7.42
C GLU A 119 3.32 -18.81 -6.85
N HIS A 120 2.84 -18.59 -5.62
CA HIS A 120 2.04 -19.58 -4.89
C HIS A 120 0.53 -19.30 -4.92
N CYS A 121 0.08 -18.05 -5.07
CA CYS A 121 -1.33 -17.68 -4.90
C CYS A 121 -2.06 -17.41 -6.23
N VAL A 122 -1.44 -17.71 -7.37
CA VAL A 122 -1.99 -17.43 -8.71
C VAL A 122 -3.31 -18.15 -8.95
N GLU A 123 -3.43 -19.39 -8.50
CA GLU A 123 -4.62 -20.20 -8.73
C GLU A 123 -5.85 -19.58 -8.05
N HIS A 124 -5.73 -19.19 -6.77
CA HIS A 124 -6.83 -18.57 -6.04
C HIS A 124 -7.21 -17.22 -6.64
N TYR A 125 -6.25 -16.43 -7.12
CA TYR A 125 -6.51 -15.15 -7.77
C TYR A 125 -7.27 -15.32 -9.09
N VAL A 126 -6.84 -16.25 -9.95
CA VAL A 126 -7.50 -16.51 -11.24
C VAL A 126 -8.93 -16.98 -11.02
N ARG A 127 -9.14 -17.97 -10.15
CA ARG A 127 -10.50 -18.48 -9.84
C ARG A 127 -11.40 -17.41 -9.22
N PHE A 128 -10.85 -16.57 -8.33
CA PHE A 128 -11.55 -15.42 -7.78
C PHE A 128 -12.00 -14.44 -8.87
N HIS A 129 -11.11 -14.08 -9.78
CA HIS A 129 -11.39 -13.15 -10.87
C HIS A 129 -12.39 -13.74 -11.86
N ASP A 130 -12.27 -15.03 -12.18
CA ASP A 130 -13.19 -15.74 -13.06
C ASP A 130 -14.61 -15.79 -12.47
N LYS A 131 -14.75 -16.08 -11.18
CA LYS A 131 -16.07 -16.07 -10.51
C LYS A 131 -16.69 -14.68 -10.41
N TYR A 132 -15.87 -13.63 -10.27
CA TYR A 132 -16.36 -12.26 -10.39
C TYR A 132 -16.87 -11.95 -11.80
N ASN A 133 -16.11 -12.36 -12.83
CA ASN A 133 -16.49 -12.19 -14.23
C ASN A 133 -17.74 -12.99 -14.62
N GLU A 134 -17.91 -14.18 -14.02
CA GLU A 134 -19.12 -14.98 -14.13
C GLU A 134 -20.30 -14.24 -13.53
N LEU A 135 -20.17 -13.72 -12.30
CA LEU A 135 -21.22 -12.98 -11.59
C LEU A 135 -21.75 -11.77 -12.38
N ILE A 136 -20.88 -11.01 -13.05
CA ILE A 136 -21.29 -9.84 -13.84
C ILE A 136 -21.95 -10.21 -15.18
N LYS A 137 -21.63 -11.39 -15.74
CA LYS A 137 -22.13 -11.83 -17.04
C LYS A 137 -23.41 -12.65 -16.95
N THR A 138 -23.63 -13.34 -15.83
CA THR A 138 -24.80 -14.20 -15.66
C THR A 138 -26.08 -13.38 -15.54
N VAL A 139 -27.08 -13.80 -16.30
CA VAL A 139 -28.44 -13.24 -16.29
C VAL A 139 -29.38 -14.40 -16.08
N VAL A 140 -30.10 -14.37 -14.96
CA VAL A 140 -31.04 -15.42 -14.56
C VAL A 140 -32.44 -14.80 -14.54
N ASN A 141 -33.40 -15.41 -15.24
CA ASN A 141 -34.79 -14.94 -15.32
C ASN A 141 -34.91 -13.44 -15.70
N GLY A 142 -34.05 -12.98 -16.62
CA GLY A 142 -34.03 -11.58 -17.07
C GLY A 142 -33.38 -10.58 -16.10
N THR A 143 -32.88 -11.04 -14.94
CA THR A 143 -32.16 -10.21 -13.95
C THR A 143 -30.67 -10.53 -13.98
N SER A 144 -29.81 -9.51 -14.07
CA SER A 144 -28.35 -9.69 -13.98
C SER A 144 -27.91 -9.86 -12.53
N CYS A 145 -27.17 -10.94 -12.23
CA CYS A 145 -26.64 -11.18 -10.88
C CYS A 145 -25.69 -10.05 -10.44
N GLY A 146 -24.94 -9.46 -11.38
CA GLY A 146 -24.09 -8.30 -11.14
C GLY A 146 -24.89 -7.10 -10.63
N SER A 147 -26.01 -6.76 -11.29
CA SER A 147 -26.86 -5.66 -10.81
C SER A 147 -27.44 -5.92 -9.42
N LEU A 148 -27.77 -7.17 -9.11
CA LEU A 148 -28.35 -7.55 -7.83
C LEU A 148 -27.40 -7.34 -6.63
N PHE A 149 -26.11 -7.64 -6.77
CA PHE A 149 -25.14 -7.51 -5.68
C PHE A 149 -24.24 -6.26 -5.77
N MET A 150 -24.20 -5.57 -6.92
CA MET A 150 -23.33 -4.41 -7.13
C MET A 150 -24.07 -3.09 -7.32
N SER A 151 -25.37 -3.09 -7.66
CA SER A 151 -26.09 -1.85 -8.02
C SER A 151 -27.09 -1.36 -6.97
N HIS A 152 -27.36 -2.14 -5.92
CA HIS A 152 -28.35 -1.79 -4.90
C HIS A 152 -27.78 -1.07 -3.66
N ASP A 153 -26.48 -1.24 -3.37
CA ASP A 153 -25.87 -0.71 -2.15
C ASP A 153 -24.85 0.40 -2.39
N ARG A 154 -24.92 1.47 -1.59
CA ARG A 154 -23.98 2.61 -1.61
C ARG A 154 -22.52 2.20 -1.39
N LEU A 155 -22.29 1.07 -0.73
CA LEU A 155 -20.96 0.55 -0.40
C LEU A 155 -20.39 -0.38 -1.47
N ASN A 156 -21.22 -0.93 -2.36
CA ASN A 156 -20.82 -1.86 -3.43
C ASN A 156 -19.66 -2.81 -3.04
N VAL A 157 -19.88 -3.61 -2.00
CA VAL A 157 -18.84 -4.38 -1.31
C VAL A 157 -18.12 -5.34 -2.26
N VAL A 158 -18.86 -6.06 -3.10
CA VAL A 158 -18.29 -7.04 -4.04
C VAL A 158 -17.31 -6.39 -5.01
N LYS A 159 -17.68 -5.22 -5.57
CA LYS A 159 -16.80 -4.45 -6.45
C LYS A 159 -15.56 -3.93 -5.72
N ASN A 160 -15.74 -3.37 -4.52
CA ASN A 160 -14.61 -2.84 -3.75
C ASN A 160 -13.61 -3.92 -3.33
N TYR A 161 -14.08 -5.12 -2.98
CA TYR A 161 -13.21 -6.27 -2.72
C TYR A 161 -12.45 -6.70 -3.98
N HIS A 162 -13.14 -6.80 -5.12
CA HIS A 162 -12.50 -7.09 -6.40
C HIS A 162 -11.39 -6.08 -6.74
N ASP A 163 -11.70 -4.79 -6.64
CA ASP A 163 -10.75 -3.72 -6.96
C ASP A 163 -9.56 -3.71 -5.98
N GLY A 164 -9.80 -3.97 -4.69
CA GLY A 164 -8.75 -4.08 -3.67
C GLY A 164 -7.80 -5.26 -3.90
N ILE A 165 -8.34 -6.47 -4.11
CA ILE A 165 -7.55 -7.68 -4.38
C ILE A 165 -6.80 -7.56 -5.71
N SER A 166 -7.45 -7.05 -6.74
CA SER A 166 -6.82 -6.81 -8.04
C SER A 166 -5.67 -5.80 -7.95
N GLY A 167 -5.86 -4.72 -7.18
CA GLY A 167 -4.82 -3.74 -6.88
C GLY A 167 -3.61 -4.36 -6.17
N LEU A 168 -3.84 -5.23 -5.18
CA LEU A 168 -2.76 -5.97 -4.51
C LEU A 168 -1.97 -6.83 -5.49
N TRP A 169 -2.66 -7.59 -6.34
CA TRP A 169 -2.04 -8.45 -7.36
C TRP A 169 -1.20 -7.66 -8.36
N MET A 170 -1.72 -6.55 -8.89
CA MET A 170 -1.00 -5.68 -9.82
C MET A 170 0.25 -5.07 -9.18
N ASN A 171 0.17 -4.66 -7.91
CA ASN A 171 1.31 -4.09 -7.18
C ASN A 171 2.40 -5.14 -6.93
N ALA A 172 2.04 -6.35 -6.50
CA ALA A 172 2.98 -7.45 -6.30
C ALA A 172 3.66 -7.85 -7.62
N THR A 173 2.87 -7.95 -8.69
CA THR A 173 3.38 -8.24 -10.04
C THR A 173 4.34 -7.14 -10.48
N ARG A 174 3.93 -5.86 -10.41
CA ARG A 174 4.81 -4.72 -10.76
C ARG A 174 6.11 -4.72 -9.97
N TYR A 175 6.07 -5.04 -8.68
CA TYR A 175 7.27 -5.17 -7.85
C TYR A 175 8.21 -6.25 -8.39
N ILE A 176 7.70 -7.45 -8.68
CA ILE A 176 8.49 -8.55 -9.24
C ILE A 176 9.05 -8.20 -10.62
N TRP A 177 8.22 -7.65 -11.52
CA TRP A 177 8.66 -7.21 -12.85
C TRP A 177 9.72 -6.11 -12.78
N SER A 178 9.59 -5.17 -11.84
CA SER A 178 10.55 -4.09 -11.66
C SER A 178 11.88 -4.55 -11.06
N LYS A 179 11.87 -5.54 -10.16
CA LYS A 179 13.06 -5.97 -9.42
C LYS A 179 13.76 -7.18 -10.03
N ASN A 180 13.01 -8.19 -10.44
CA ASN A 180 13.56 -9.46 -10.90
C ASN A 180 13.81 -9.50 -12.41
N LEU A 181 13.01 -8.78 -13.22
CA LEU A 181 13.09 -8.85 -14.69
C LEU A 181 13.89 -7.71 -15.35
N ASN A 182 14.45 -6.75 -14.58
CA ASN A 182 15.28 -5.64 -15.09
C ASN A 182 14.72 -4.89 -16.32
N CYS A 183 13.40 -4.92 -16.55
CA CYS A 183 12.79 -4.32 -17.74
C CYS A 183 12.90 -2.77 -17.76
N CYS A 184 13.15 -2.13 -16.62
CA CYS A 184 13.43 -0.69 -16.58
C CYS A 184 14.76 -0.29 -17.23
N ASN A 185 15.66 -1.24 -17.53
CA ASN A 185 16.90 -0.94 -18.23
C ASN A 185 16.63 -0.50 -19.68
N LEU A 186 15.52 -0.94 -20.29
CA LEU A 186 15.10 -0.52 -21.63
C LEU A 186 14.64 0.94 -21.68
N ARG A 187 14.25 1.55 -20.54
CA ARG A 187 13.89 2.98 -20.44
C ARG A 187 15.10 3.90 -20.28
N ARG A 188 16.30 3.36 -20.05
CA ARG A 188 17.53 4.14 -19.85
C ARG A 188 18.18 4.60 -21.16
N THR A 189 17.95 3.89 -22.25
CA THR A 189 18.50 4.23 -23.58
C THR A 189 17.98 5.54 -24.19
N PRO A 190 16.68 5.93 -24.10
CA PRO A 190 16.22 7.20 -24.67
C PRO A 190 16.76 8.44 -23.94
N GLU A 191 17.16 8.32 -22.67
CA GLU A 191 17.73 9.44 -21.90
C GLU A 191 19.12 9.85 -22.43
N VAL A 192 19.96 8.87 -22.76
CA VAL A 192 21.29 9.12 -23.35
C VAL A 192 21.15 9.74 -24.74
N ILE A 193 20.22 9.24 -25.56
CA ILE A 193 19.94 9.78 -26.89
C ILE A 193 19.48 11.24 -26.79
N PHE A 194 18.59 11.55 -25.84
CA PHE A 194 18.12 12.92 -25.58
C PHE A 194 19.25 13.85 -25.11
N LEU A 195 20.11 13.40 -24.20
CA LEU A 195 21.30 14.15 -23.74
C LEU A 195 22.29 14.43 -24.89
N CYS A 196 22.51 13.46 -25.77
CA CYS A 196 23.38 13.66 -26.94
C CYS A 196 22.77 14.68 -27.91
N CYS A 197 21.48 14.56 -28.25
CA CYS A 197 20.82 15.49 -29.17
C CYS A 197 20.81 16.93 -28.64
N THR A 198 20.48 17.12 -27.36
CA THR A 198 20.47 18.46 -26.73
C THR A 198 21.87 19.08 -26.66
N GLY A 199 22.91 18.27 -26.40
CA GLY A 199 24.30 18.72 -26.44
C GLY A 199 24.74 19.17 -27.84
N ILE A 200 24.39 18.40 -28.88
CA ILE A 200 24.72 18.74 -30.28
C ILE A 200 24.03 20.04 -30.71
N ILE A 201 22.72 20.16 -30.44
CA ILE A 201 21.93 21.35 -30.78
C ILE A 201 22.48 22.61 -30.08
N SER A 202 22.99 22.48 -28.85
CA SER A 202 23.59 23.61 -28.12
C SER A 202 24.98 23.98 -28.65
N PHE A 203 25.75 23.00 -29.14
CA PHE A 203 27.11 23.20 -29.63
C PHE A 203 27.17 23.77 -31.06
N LEU A 204 26.23 23.37 -31.93
CA LEU A 204 26.07 23.87 -33.30
C LEU A 204 26.12 25.41 -33.42
N PRO A 205 25.33 26.20 -32.66
CA PRO A 205 25.37 27.66 -32.74
C PRO A 205 26.68 28.23 -32.22
N ILE A 206 27.25 27.65 -31.15
CA ILE A 206 28.54 28.08 -30.59
C ILE A 206 29.64 27.92 -31.64
N MET A 207 29.71 26.75 -32.29
CA MET A 207 30.66 26.50 -33.37
C MET A 207 30.45 27.41 -34.56
N TYR A 208 29.19 27.69 -34.95
CA TYR A 208 28.89 28.63 -36.02
C TYR A 208 29.44 30.04 -35.70
N TYR A 209 29.21 30.54 -34.49
CA TYR A 209 29.74 31.86 -34.08
C TYR A 209 31.26 31.88 -33.97
N LEU A 210 31.89 30.81 -33.50
CA LEU A 210 33.36 30.69 -33.47
C LEU A 210 33.92 30.62 -34.89
N ALA A 211 33.30 29.87 -35.80
CA ALA A 211 33.70 29.80 -37.20
C ALA A 211 33.58 31.18 -37.88
N VAL A 212 32.51 31.93 -37.64
CA VAL A 212 32.40 33.32 -38.15
C VAL A 212 33.46 34.24 -37.55
N ARG A 213 33.88 34.01 -36.30
CA ARG A 213 34.94 34.80 -35.65
C ARG A 213 36.34 34.48 -36.17
N PHE A 214 36.65 33.21 -36.44
CA PHE A 214 37.99 32.74 -36.84
C PHE A 214 38.17 32.60 -38.35
N CYS A 215 37.15 32.11 -39.07
CA CYS A 215 37.09 32.07 -40.54
C CYS A 215 36.43 33.32 -41.14
N GLY A 216 36.01 34.28 -40.30
CA GLY A 216 35.66 35.61 -40.75
C GLY A 216 36.86 36.20 -41.50
N PRO A 217 36.77 36.41 -42.82
CA PRO A 217 37.89 36.95 -43.57
C PRO A 217 38.23 38.30 -42.95
N ILE A 218 39.53 38.57 -42.86
CA ILE A 218 40.06 39.93 -42.84
C ILE A 218 39.28 40.67 -43.92
N ARG A 219 38.29 41.48 -43.51
CA ARG A 219 37.73 42.48 -44.40
C ARG A 219 38.84 43.50 -44.48
N ASP A 220 39.77 43.28 -45.39
CA ASP A 220 40.53 44.37 -45.98
C ASP A 220 39.46 45.36 -46.42
N LEU A 221 39.31 46.42 -45.62
CA LEU A 221 38.47 47.54 -45.95
C LEU A 221 39.06 48.07 -47.25
N PRO A 222 38.42 47.94 -48.44
CA PRO A 222 38.93 48.65 -49.59
C PRO A 222 38.88 50.13 -49.21
N ASN A 223 39.99 50.83 -49.39
CA ASN A 223 40.27 52.20 -48.95
C ASN A 223 39.35 53.27 -49.62
N VAL A 224 38.05 53.02 -49.75
CA VAL A 224 37.11 53.76 -50.59
C VAL A 224 36.34 54.85 -49.81
N LEU A 225 36.64 55.07 -48.53
CA LEU A 225 36.12 56.23 -47.78
C LEU A 225 37.20 57.21 -47.31
N LYS A 226 38.38 57.24 -47.95
CA LYS A 226 39.41 58.25 -47.61
C LYS A 226 39.47 59.45 -48.55
N GLU A 227 38.71 59.50 -49.64
CA GLU A 227 38.92 60.55 -50.64
C GLU A 227 37.66 61.07 -51.35
N SER A 228 36.71 61.67 -50.63
CA SER A 228 35.69 62.50 -51.29
C SER A 228 35.22 63.70 -50.47
N ARG A 229 35.02 63.54 -49.15
CA ARG A 229 34.53 64.65 -48.30
C ARG A 229 35.57 65.74 -48.00
N PHE A 230 36.86 65.42 -48.00
CA PHE A 230 37.91 66.41 -47.71
C PHE A 230 38.13 67.41 -48.86
N LYS A 231 38.09 66.96 -50.13
CA LYS A 231 38.24 67.84 -51.30
C LYS A 231 37.10 68.86 -51.43
N GLN A 232 35.87 68.46 -51.07
CA GLN A 232 34.71 69.35 -51.14
C GLN A 232 34.73 70.46 -50.07
N SER A 233 35.35 70.20 -48.91
CA SER A 233 35.54 71.21 -47.86
C SER A 233 36.62 72.23 -48.25
N ILE A 234 37.72 71.79 -48.86
CA ILE A 234 38.79 72.69 -49.32
C ILE A 234 38.35 73.59 -50.49
N LEU A 235 37.61 73.06 -51.47
CA LEU A 235 37.11 73.91 -52.57
C LEU A 235 36.13 74.99 -52.08
N ARG A 236 35.30 74.70 -51.05
CA ARG A 236 34.44 75.71 -50.43
C ARG A 236 35.22 76.75 -49.62
N SER A 237 36.33 76.39 -48.99
CA SER A 237 37.12 77.34 -48.20
C SER A 237 37.99 78.25 -49.07
N ILE A 238 38.45 77.78 -50.23
CA ILE A 238 39.16 78.60 -51.22
C ILE A 238 38.20 79.61 -51.87
N ASN A 239 37.00 79.18 -52.30
CA ASN A 239 36.02 80.09 -52.90
C ASN A 239 35.50 81.16 -51.94
N ARG A 240 35.59 80.95 -50.62
CA ARG A 240 35.17 81.93 -49.61
C ARG A 240 36.26 82.96 -49.25
N ARG A 241 37.45 82.85 -49.84
CA ARG A 241 38.60 83.75 -49.61
C ARG A 241 38.92 84.62 -50.83
N SER A 242 38.14 84.51 -51.90
CA SER A 242 38.34 85.23 -53.17
C SER A 242 37.26 86.29 -53.46
N ASP A 243 36.36 86.54 -52.51
CA ASP A 243 35.44 87.69 -52.45
C ASP A 243 35.80 88.53 -51.21
#